data_AF-A0A6L7SV39-F1
#
_entry.id   AF-A0A6L7SV39-F1
#
_cell.length_a   1.000
_cell.length_b   1.000
_cell.length_c   1.000
_cell.angle_alpha   90.00
_cell.angle_beta   90.00
_cell.angle_gamma   90.00
#
_symmetry.space_group_name_H-M   'P 1'
#
loop_
_entity.id
_entity.type
_entity.pdbx_description
1 polymer ?
#
loop_
_entity_poly.entity_id
_entity_poly.type
_entity_poly.pdbx_seq_one_letter_code
_entity_poly.pdbx_strand_id
1 'polypeptide(L)'
;MNHCIKEIEAIKRRIDSLDIERKDLLSRLSILEGRHQQQQGEVLQQFSPQEKIHIFRQLFRGRDDVFPKRWENRKTGRSGYSPACSNEWVRGVCEKPKIKCSECPNQAFIKVSDDVIRQHLTGKDALNNDSTIGVYPMMSDERCWFIAADFDKKNWQEDIAAFMKTCSNKDVPAYVEKSRSGNGGHVWIFFTNPVTASNARKMGAYLLTETMEHHPDLGFFSYDRFFPNQDNMPTGGFGNLIALPLQYA
;
A
#
# COMPACT_ATOMS: atom_id res chain seq x y z
N MET A 1 -30.50 3.16 -56.37
CA MET A 1 -31.23 4.11 -55.49
C MET A 1 -32.00 3.41 -54.36
N ASN A 2 -32.76 2.34 -54.63
CA ASN A 2 -33.62 1.70 -53.62
C ASN A 2 -32.89 0.91 -52.51
N HIS A 3 -31.63 0.49 -52.72
CA HIS A 3 -30.84 -0.24 -51.73
C HIS A 3 -30.26 0.68 -50.64
N CYS A 4 -29.67 1.80 -51.04
CA CYS A 4 -29.10 2.80 -50.13
C CYS A 4 -30.17 3.37 -49.17
N ILE A 5 -31.39 3.61 -49.65
CA ILE A 5 -32.51 4.07 -48.80
C ILE A 5 -32.88 3.01 -47.75
N LYS A 6 -32.97 1.73 -48.14
CA LYS A 6 -33.25 0.63 -47.20
C LYS A 6 -32.15 0.46 -46.15
N GLU A 7 -30.90 0.65 -46.53
CA GLU A 7 -29.76 0.57 -45.62
C GLU A 7 -29.74 1.74 -44.63
N ILE A 8 -30.04 2.96 -45.08
CA ILE A 8 -30.21 4.13 -44.21
C ILE A 8 -31.34 3.89 -43.19
N GLU A 9 -32.48 3.34 -43.61
CA GLU A 9 -33.57 3.02 -42.70
C GLU A 9 -33.20 1.92 -41.68
N ALA A 10 -32.48 0.89 -42.10
CA ALA A 10 -32.00 -0.16 -41.21
C ALA A 10 -31.04 0.40 -40.15
N ILE A 11 -30.11 1.26 -40.56
CA ILE A 11 -29.16 1.94 -39.65
C ILE A 11 -29.91 2.83 -38.65
N LYS A 12 -30.89 3.62 -39.10
CA LYS A 12 -31.71 4.47 -38.21
C LYS A 12 -32.43 3.64 -37.14
N ARG A 13 -33.09 2.55 -37.53
CA ARG A 13 -33.74 1.63 -36.58
C ARG A 13 -32.74 1.02 -35.59
N ARG A 14 -31.51 0.72 -36.04
CA ARG A 14 -30.47 0.20 -35.16
C ARG A 14 -30.02 1.26 -34.15
N ILE A 15 -29.83 2.51 -34.57
CA ILE A 15 -29.53 3.63 -33.68
C ILE A 15 -30.63 3.78 -32.62
N ASP A 16 -31.90 3.79 -33.03
CA ASP A 16 -33.02 3.89 -32.09
C ASP A 16 -33.02 2.74 -31.06
N SER A 17 -32.73 1.50 -31.50
CA SER A 17 -32.62 0.35 -30.59
C SER A 17 -31.46 0.50 -29.59
N LEU A 18 -30.31 1.01 -30.05
CA LEU A 18 -29.13 1.21 -29.20
C LEU A 18 -29.33 2.37 -28.23
N ASP A 19 -30.09 3.40 -28.59
CA ASP A 19 -30.43 4.50 -27.69
C ASP A 19 -31.38 4.06 -26.57
N ILE A 20 -32.30 3.13 -26.86
CA ILE A 20 -33.15 2.50 -25.83
C ILE A 20 -32.28 1.65 -24.88
N GLU A 21 -31.39 0.81 -25.43
CA GLU A 21 -30.47 -0.01 -24.63
C GLU A 21 -29.54 0.86 -23.77
N ARG A 22 -28.99 1.93 -24.34
CA ARG A 22 -28.15 2.90 -23.63
C ARG A 22 -28.91 3.53 -22.45
N LYS A 23 -30.16 3.93 -22.65
CA LYS A 23 -30.99 4.50 -21.57
C LYS A 23 -31.24 3.48 -20.45
N ASP A 24 -31.52 2.22 -20.78
CA ASP A 24 -31.68 1.16 -19.78
C ASP A 24 -30.39 0.92 -19.00
N LEU A 25 -29.25 0.81 -19.70
CA LEU A 25 -27.94 0.61 -19.06
C LEU A 25 -27.55 1.78 -18.15
N LEU A 26 -27.80 3.03 -18.56
CA LEU A 26 -27.53 4.21 -17.72
C LEU A 26 -28.41 4.22 -16.46
N SER A 27 -29.67 3.81 -16.56
CA SER A 27 -30.56 3.67 -15.41
C SER A 27 -30.05 2.62 -14.43
N ARG A 28 -29.67 1.43 -14.94
CA ARG A 28 -29.08 0.36 -14.12
C ARG A 28 -27.78 0.80 -13.46
N LEU A 29 -26.91 1.49 -14.20
CA LEU A 29 -25.65 2.02 -13.69
C LEU A 29 -25.91 2.97 -12.51
N SER A 30 -26.83 3.92 -12.67
CA SER A 30 -27.19 4.86 -11.60
C SER A 30 -27.71 4.15 -10.34
N ILE A 31 -28.52 3.10 -10.50
CA ILE A 31 -29.01 2.29 -9.36
C ILE A 31 -27.84 1.56 -8.68
N LEU A 32 -26.93 0.98 -9.44
CA LEU A 32 -25.76 0.27 -8.91
C LEU A 32 -24.80 1.23 -8.20
N GLU A 33 -24.54 2.39 -8.77
CA GLU A 33 -23.74 3.46 -8.17
C GLU A 33 -24.38 3.94 -6.85
N GLY A 34 -25.69 4.14 -6.82
CA GLY A 34 -26.42 4.52 -5.60
C GLY A 34 -26.34 3.45 -4.50
N ARG A 35 -26.53 2.17 -4.85
CA ARG A 35 -26.37 1.05 -3.90
C ARG A 35 -24.94 0.94 -3.38
N HIS A 36 -23.95 1.13 -4.26
CA HIS A 36 -22.55 1.10 -3.87
C HIS A 36 -22.21 2.23 -2.90
N GLN A 37 -22.70 3.45 -3.15
CA GLN A 37 -22.51 4.59 -2.25
C GLN A 37 -23.20 4.37 -0.89
N GLN A 38 -24.40 3.79 -0.85
CA GLN A 38 -25.07 3.44 0.40
C GLN A 38 -24.30 2.38 1.19
N GLN A 39 -23.87 1.29 0.55
CA GLN A 39 -23.07 0.24 1.19
C GLN A 39 -21.72 0.77 1.68
N GLN A 40 -21.05 1.63 0.90
CA GLN A 40 -19.82 2.30 1.34
C GLN A 40 -20.08 3.22 2.55
N GLY A 41 -21.19 3.97 2.56
CA GLY A 41 -21.58 4.84 3.66
C GLY A 41 -21.83 4.08 4.97
N GLU A 42 -22.53 2.95 4.90
CA GLU A 42 -22.78 2.08 6.07
C GLU A 42 -21.49 1.47 6.63
N VAL A 43 -20.58 1.01 5.77
CA VAL A 43 -19.26 0.50 6.20
C VAL A 43 -18.39 1.62 6.79
N LEU A 44 -18.43 2.83 6.21
CA LEU A 44 -17.65 3.98 6.71
C LEU A 44 -18.16 4.53 8.04
N GLN A 45 -19.46 4.34 8.36
CA GLN A 45 -20.07 4.70 9.64
C GLN A 45 -19.89 3.64 10.73
N GLN A 46 -19.41 2.44 10.40
CA GLN A 46 -19.25 1.35 11.36
C GLN A 46 -18.18 1.61 12.43
N PHE A 47 -17.20 2.46 12.14
CA PHE A 47 -16.07 2.72 13.04
C PHE A 47 -15.84 4.22 13.25
N SER A 48 -15.72 4.61 14.51
CA SER A 48 -15.26 5.93 14.93
C SER A 48 -13.84 6.22 14.41
N PRO A 49 -13.43 7.50 14.30
CA PRO A 49 -12.06 7.85 13.92
C PRO A 49 -11.00 7.16 14.80
N GLN A 50 -11.27 7.03 16.10
CA GLN A 50 -10.39 6.36 17.07
C GLN A 50 -10.29 4.86 16.79
N GLU A 51 -11.39 4.18 16.49
CA GLU A 51 -11.38 2.75 16.12
C GLU A 51 -10.64 2.52 14.80
N LYS A 52 -10.79 3.41 13.82
CA LYS A 52 -10.04 3.35 12.55
C LYS A 52 -8.53 3.44 12.80
N ILE A 53 -8.10 4.39 13.64
CA ILE A 53 -6.70 4.53 14.05
C ILE A 53 -6.23 3.25 14.76
N HIS A 54 -7.04 2.72 15.68
CA HIS A 54 -6.70 1.50 16.41
C HIS A 54 -6.52 0.31 15.47
N ILE A 55 -7.48 0.03 14.59
CA ILE A 55 -7.42 -1.06 13.61
C ILE A 55 -6.20 -0.91 12.70
N PHE A 56 -5.95 0.31 12.21
CA PHE A 56 -4.80 0.58 11.35
C PHE A 56 -3.47 0.28 12.06
N ARG A 57 -3.32 0.76 13.30
CA ARG A 57 -2.17 0.44 14.15
C ARG A 57 -2.05 -1.05 14.43
N GLN A 58 -3.18 -1.75 14.56
CA GLN A 58 -3.18 -3.18 14.82
C GLN A 58 -2.72 -4.01 13.62
N LEU A 59 -3.04 -3.59 12.40
CA LEU A 59 -2.64 -4.29 11.17
C LEU A 59 -1.18 -3.96 10.81
N PHE A 60 -0.85 -2.67 10.73
CA PHE A 60 0.47 -2.22 10.26
C PHE A 60 1.46 -2.00 11.41
N ARG A 61 1.61 -3.01 12.27
CA ARG A 61 2.53 -2.98 13.41
C ARG A 61 3.97 -3.19 12.97
N GLY A 62 4.85 -2.30 13.42
CA GLY A 62 6.30 -2.43 13.32
C GLY A 62 6.95 -1.81 14.54
N ARG A 63 8.09 -1.14 14.34
CA ARG A 63 8.73 -0.28 15.35
C ARG A 63 7.77 0.81 15.83
N ASP A 64 7.64 0.96 17.15
CA ASP A 64 6.82 1.99 17.79
C ASP A 64 7.65 3.19 18.29
N ASP A 65 8.95 3.00 18.44
CA ASP A 65 9.94 3.96 18.91
C ASP A 65 10.41 4.95 17.82
N VAL A 66 10.22 4.59 16.55
CA VAL A 66 10.58 5.42 15.39
C VAL A 66 9.73 5.06 14.18
N PHE A 67 9.46 6.05 13.32
CA PHE A 67 8.87 5.84 12.00
C PHE A 67 9.58 6.67 10.93
N PRO A 68 9.60 6.20 9.67
CA PRO A 68 10.04 7.02 8.55
C PRO A 68 8.95 8.02 8.15
N LYS A 69 9.29 9.31 8.11
CA LYS A 69 8.44 10.37 7.54
C LYS A 69 8.83 10.62 6.09
N ARG A 70 7.83 10.79 5.21
CA ARG A 70 8.07 11.18 3.82
C ARG A 70 8.58 12.62 3.75
N TRP A 71 9.51 12.88 2.86
CA TRP A 71 9.93 14.22 2.48
C TRP A 71 9.97 14.36 0.96
N GLU A 72 9.83 15.59 0.49
CA GLU A 72 9.93 15.93 -0.92
C GLU A 72 10.62 17.27 -1.09
N ASN A 73 11.62 17.30 -1.97
CA ASN A 73 12.30 18.51 -2.36
C ASN A 73 11.62 19.08 -3.60
N ARG A 74 10.78 20.10 -3.40
CA ARG A 74 10.04 20.78 -4.48
C ARG A 74 10.93 21.37 -5.58
N LYS A 75 12.21 21.68 -5.30
CA LYS A 75 13.13 22.23 -6.30
C LYS A 75 13.70 21.16 -7.22
N THR A 76 13.98 19.97 -6.70
CA THR A 76 14.63 18.88 -7.45
C THR A 76 13.66 17.77 -7.86
N GLY A 77 12.42 17.79 -7.35
CA GLY A 77 11.44 16.71 -7.54
C GLY A 77 11.79 15.42 -6.80
N ARG A 78 12.92 15.37 -6.08
CA ARG A 78 13.33 14.18 -5.33
C ARG A 78 12.44 14.01 -4.10
N SER A 79 12.04 12.79 -3.84
CA SER A 79 11.35 12.43 -2.60
C SER A 79 11.97 11.19 -1.98
N GLY A 80 11.66 10.96 -0.71
CA GLY A 80 12.15 9.82 0.02
C GLY A 80 11.55 9.76 1.42
N TYR A 81 12.14 8.89 2.23
CA TYR A 81 11.75 8.70 3.62
C TYR A 81 12.97 8.86 4.52
N SER A 82 12.76 9.40 5.71
CA SER A 82 13.79 9.47 6.75
C SER A 82 13.18 9.33 8.14
N PRO A 83 13.92 8.81 9.13
CA PRO A 83 13.44 8.71 10.51
C PRO A 83 12.96 10.07 11.03
N ALA A 84 11.76 10.10 11.60
CA ALA A 84 11.21 11.27 12.27
C ALA A 84 11.95 11.52 13.59
N CYS A 85 12.53 12.70 13.74
CA CYS A 85 13.37 13.06 14.89
C CYS A 85 13.05 14.49 15.34
N SER A 86 12.85 14.73 16.63
CA SER A 86 12.58 16.08 17.16
C SER A 86 13.79 17.01 17.08
N ASN A 87 15.00 16.43 16.98
CA ASN A 87 16.24 17.18 16.78
C ASN A 87 16.53 17.45 15.31
N GLU A 88 15.69 17.02 14.36
CA GLU A 88 15.96 17.17 12.94
C GLU A 88 16.16 18.66 12.56
N TRP A 89 17.27 18.93 11.84
CA TRP A 89 17.68 20.28 11.41
C TRP A 89 18.00 21.29 12.53
N VAL A 90 18.03 20.87 13.81
CA VAL A 90 18.48 21.72 14.91
C VAL A 90 19.99 21.99 14.78
N ARG A 91 20.35 23.26 14.58
CA ARG A 91 21.74 23.68 14.36
C ARG A 91 22.61 23.33 15.57
N GLY A 92 23.74 22.67 15.33
CA GLY A 92 24.67 22.23 16.38
C GLY A 92 24.28 20.92 17.07
N VAL A 93 23.13 20.33 16.73
CA VAL A 93 22.65 19.05 17.29
C VAL A 93 22.51 17.99 16.19
N CYS A 94 21.81 18.34 15.10
CA CYS A 94 21.65 17.47 13.95
C CYS A 94 22.73 17.78 12.90
N GLU A 95 23.48 16.74 12.52
CA GLU A 95 24.56 16.85 11.56
C GLU A 95 24.19 16.33 10.16
N LYS A 96 22.89 16.18 9.85
CA LYS A 96 22.47 15.84 8.48
C LYS A 96 22.98 16.88 7.47
N PRO A 97 23.44 16.48 6.27
CA PRO A 97 23.49 15.11 5.75
C PRO A 97 24.82 14.36 6.05
N LYS A 98 25.70 14.89 6.91
CA LYS A 98 27.05 14.34 7.14
C LYS A 98 27.04 12.98 7.85
N ILE A 99 26.09 12.76 8.75
CA ILE A 99 25.92 11.50 9.50
C ILE A 99 24.55 10.87 9.25
N LYS A 100 24.49 9.54 9.27
CA LYS A 100 23.22 8.80 9.23
C LYS A 100 22.49 8.93 10.56
N CYS A 101 21.17 8.98 10.53
CA CYS A 101 20.35 9.01 11.76
C CYS A 101 20.64 7.81 12.68
N SER A 102 20.90 6.62 12.12
CA SER A 102 21.26 5.39 12.85
C SER A 102 22.54 5.51 13.68
N GLU A 103 23.44 6.42 13.30
CA GLU A 103 24.76 6.60 13.92
C GLU A 103 24.85 7.91 14.72
N CYS A 104 23.80 8.73 14.70
CA CYS A 104 23.77 10.03 15.36
C CYS A 104 23.77 9.88 16.90
N PRO A 105 24.65 10.55 17.65
CA PRO A 105 24.62 10.52 19.11
C PRO A 105 23.46 11.35 19.70
N ASN A 106 22.91 12.29 18.94
CA ASN A 106 21.83 13.18 19.37
C ASN A 106 20.45 12.71 18.86
N GLN A 107 20.22 11.40 18.79
CA GLN A 107 18.94 10.84 18.40
C GLN A 107 17.83 11.25 19.38
N ALA A 108 16.73 11.74 18.83
CA ALA A 108 15.50 12.00 19.58
C ALA A 108 14.31 11.61 18.70
N PHE A 109 14.21 10.30 18.41
CA PHE A 109 13.19 9.77 17.52
C PHE A 109 11.79 9.95 18.10
N ILE A 110 10.86 10.25 17.22
CA ILE A 110 9.45 10.45 17.58
C ILE A 110 8.76 9.09 17.53
N LYS A 111 8.08 8.74 18.63
CA LYS A 111 7.30 7.51 18.74
C LYS A 111 6.02 7.59 17.89
N VAL A 112 5.54 6.43 17.46
CA VAL A 112 4.28 6.32 16.71
C VAL A 112 3.09 6.52 17.66
N SER A 113 2.45 7.69 17.60
CA SER A 113 1.24 8.01 18.37
C SER A 113 -0.04 7.88 17.53
N ASP A 114 -1.20 7.92 18.17
CA ASP A 114 -2.50 7.97 17.48
C ASP A 114 -2.61 9.22 16.60
N ASP A 115 -2.02 10.34 17.03
CA ASP A 115 -2.02 11.56 16.24
C ASP A 115 -1.15 11.44 14.98
N VAL A 116 0.00 10.75 15.07
CA VAL A 116 0.85 10.44 13.89
C VAL A 116 0.07 9.61 12.87
N ILE A 117 -0.67 8.60 13.32
CA ILE A 117 -1.49 7.75 12.45
C ILE A 117 -2.67 8.52 11.88
N ARG A 118 -3.33 9.36 12.69
CA ARG A 118 -4.40 10.26 12.23
C ARG A 118 -3.90 11.17 11.11
N GLN A 119 -2.76 11.84 11.31
CA GLN A 119 -2.15 12.70 10.31
C GLN A 119 -1.88 11.94 9.01
N HIS A 120 -1.24 10.77 9.10
CA HIS A 120 -1.01 9.89 7.95
C HIS A 120 -2.31 9.55 7.21
N LEU A 121 -3.36 9.09 7.90
CA LEU A 121 -4.65 8.73 7.30
C LEU A 121 -5.36 9.92 6.66
N THR A 122 -5.17 11.14 7.18
CA THR A 122 -5.67 12.38 6.57
C THR A 122 -4.75 12.94 5.48
N GLY A 123 -3.56 12.34 5.31
CA GLY A 123 -2.51 12.80 4.39
C GLY A 123 -1.79 14.08 4.82
N LYS A 124 -2.25 14.78 5.87
CA LYS A 124 -1.78 16.12 6.22
C LYS A 124 -1.56 16.37 7.71
N ASP A 125 -0.52 17.14 8.01
CA ASP A 125 -0.29 17.66 9.36
C ASP A 125 -1.13 18.92 9.64
N ALA A 126 -1.04 19.44 10.87
CA ALA A 126 -1.77 20.64 11.30
C ALA A 126 -1.42 21.90 10.47
N LEU A 127 -0.29 21.89 9.76
CA LEU A 127 0.17 22.96 8.89
C LEU A 127 -0.13 22.67 7.41
N ASN A 128 -0.96 21.66 7.13
CA ASN A 128 -1.38 21.25 5.79
C ASN A 128 -0.20 20.75 4.90
N ASN A 129 0.90 20.31 5.51
CA ASN A 129 1.99 19.64 4.80
C ASN A 129 1.73 18.14 4.68
N ASP A 130 2.36 17.49 3.69
CA ASP A 130 2.37 16.03 3.56
C ASP A 130 2.88 15.39 4.86
N SER A 131 2.06 14.51 5.42
CA SER A 131 2.34 13.75 6.64
C SER A 131 2.32 12.25 6.41
N THR A 132 2.51 11.83 5.15
CA THR A 132 2.66 10.42 4.81
C THR A 132 3.87 9.83 5.55
N ILE A 133 3.67 8.69 6.19
CA ILE A 133 4.72 7.96 6.90
C ILE A 133 4.85 6.55 6.32
N GLY A 134 5.97 5.91 6.62
CA GLY A 134 6.13 4.48 6.45
C GLY A 134 6.15 3.76 7.80
N VAL A 135 6.58 2.51 7.76
CA VAL A 135 6.82 1.68 8.93
C VAL A 135 8.11 0.89 8.72
N TYR A 136 8.85 0.70 9.81
CA TYR A 136 9.93 -0.27 9.90
C TYR A 136 9.32 -1.58 10.44
N PRO A 137 9.10 -2.61 9.61
CA PRO A 137 8.30 -3.78 9.96
C PRO A 137 9.03 -4.75 10.92
N MET A 138 10.37 -4.75 10.90
CA MET A 138 11.18 -5.55 11.80
C MET A 138 11.37 -4.82 13.13
N MET A 139 10.94 -5.46 14.22
CA MET A 139 11.13 -4.97 15.59
C MET A 139 12.57 -5.25 16.07
N SER A 140 12.97 -4.67 17.21
CA SER A 140 14.32 -4.79 17.77
C SER A 140 14.70 -6.23 18.17
N ASP A 141 13.72 -7.09 18.36
CA ASP A 141 13.86 -8.52 18.64
C ASP A 141 13.78 -9.39 17.38
N GLU A 142 13.91 -8.77 16.19
CA GLU A 142 13.93 -9.42 14.87
C GLU A 142 12.61 -10.10 14.49
N ARG A 143 11.53 -9.81 15.22
CA ARG A 143 10.18 -10.26 14.88
C ARG A 143 9.42 -9.23 14.05
N CYS A 144 8.38 -9.66 13.36
CA CYS A 144 7.45 -8.81 12.63
C CYS A 144 6.00 -9.30 12.79
N TRP A 145 5.06 -8.40 12.55
CA TRP A 145 3.61 -8.69 12.60
C TRP A 145 2.99 -8.94 11.24
N PHE A 146 3.75 -8.68 10.18
CA PHE A 146 3.33 -8.94 8.81
C PHE A 146 4.54 -9.23 7.93
N ILE A 147 4.26 -9.76 6.74
CA ILE A 147 5.14 -9.69 5.58
C ILE A 147 4.39 -9.02 4.43
N ALA A 148 5.04 -8.11 3.73
CA ALA A 148 4.52 -7.52 2.52
C ALA A 148 5.39 -7.90 1.31
N ALA A 149 4.77 -8.32 0.22
CA ALA A 149 5.44 -8.55 -1.06
C ALA A 149 5.22 -7.34 -1.96
N ASP A 150 6.30 -6.75 -2.47
CA ASP A 150 6.28 -5.58 -3.34
C ASP A 150 6.34 -5.99 -4.80
N PHE A 151 5.33 -5.59 -5.56
CA PHE A 151 5.22 -5.81 -6.99
C PHE A 151 5.17 -4.46 -7.71
N ASP A 152 6.19 -4.14 -8.49
CA ASP A 152 6.33 -2.91 -9.25
C ASP A 152 6.47 -3.17 -10.76
N LYS A 153 6.42 -2.12 -11.59
CA LYS A 153 6.65 -2.20 -13.06
C LYS A 153 5.49 -2.85 -13.83
N LYS A 154 5.78 -3.37 -15.03
CA LYS A 154 4.78 -3.93 -15.95
C LYS A 154 4.21 -5.23 -15.39
N ASN A 155 2.95 -5.50 -15.70
CA ASN A 155 2.23 -6.73 -15.39
C ASN A 155 2.08 -7.04 -13.88
N TRP A 156 2.24 -6.03 -13.01
CA TRP A 156 2.13 -6.22 -11.56
C TRP A 156 0.75 -6.73 -11.13
N GLN A 157 -0.30 -6.45 -11.91
CA GLN A 157 -1.66 -6.90 -11.61
C GLN A 157 -1.82 -8.40 -11.83
N GLU A 158 -1.26 -8.92 -12.93
CA GLU A 158 -1.26 -10.34 -13.26
C GLU A 158 -0.40 -11.14 -12.27
N ASP A 159 0.80 -10.64 -11.94
CA ASP A 159 1.70 -11.26 -10.97
C ASP A 159 1.07 -11.29 -9.56
N ILE A 160 0.43 -10.19 -9.13
CA ILE A 160 -0.34 -10.17 -7.87
C ILE A 160 -1.51 -11.15 -7.92
N ALA A 161 -2.27 -11.20 -9.02
CA ALA A 161 -3.43 -12.09 -9.12
C ALA A 161 -3.03 -13.57 -9.00
N ALA A 162 -1.92 -13.96 -9.62
CA ALA A 162 -1.35 -15.29 -9.49
C ALA A 162 -0.88 -15.56 -8.05
N PHE A 163 -0.13 -14.64 -7.44
CA PHE A 163 0.33 -14.78 -6.06
C PHE A 163 -0.83 -14.89 -5.05
N MET A 164 -1.89 -14.08 -5.23
CA MET A 164 -3.12 -14.14 -4.44
C MET A 164 -3.84 -15.48 -4.58
N LYS A 165 -3.87 -16.04 -5.80
CA LYS A 165 -4.45 -17.37 -6.04
C LYS A 165 -3.66 -18.46 -5.29
N THR A 166 -2.34 -18.40 -5.29
CA THR A 166 -1.50 -19.33 -4.50
C THR A 166 -1.77 -19.19 -3.01
N CYS A 167 -1.85 -17.95 -2.48
CA CYS A 167 -2.18 -17.71 -1.08
C CYS A 167 -3.54 -18.32 -0.72
N SER A 168 -4.56 -18.09 -1.56
CA SER A 168 -5.89 -18.67 -1.41
C SER A 168 -5.88 -20.21 -1.40
N ASN A 169 -5.13 -20.84 -2.31
CA ASN A 169 -5.01 -22.30 -2.39
C ASN A 169 -4.30 -22.93 -1.18
N LYS A 170 -3.51 -22.15 -0.43
CA LYS A 170 -2.78 -22.56 0.77
C LYS A 170 -3.48 -22.11 2.06
N ASP A 171 -4.70 -21.59 1.96
CA ASP A 171 -5.47 -21.03 3.08
C ASP A 171 -4.71 -19.92 3.84
N VAL A 172 -3.91 -19.12 3.12
CA VAL A 172 -3.18 -17.97 3.67
C VAL A 172 -3.94 -16.68 3.35
N PRO A 173 -4.51 -15.98 4.35
CA PRO A 173 -5.13 -14.68 4.14
C PRO A 173 -4.11 -13.65 3.69
N ALA A 174 -4.35 -13.05 2.53
CA ALA A 174 -3.53 -12.00 1.94
C ALA A 174 -4.40 -10.85 1.44
N TYR A 175 -3.85 -9.64 1.40
CA TYR A 175 -4.59 -8.43 1.07
C TYR A 175 -3.79 -7.56 0.10
N VAL A 176 -4.44 -7.11 -0.97
CA VAL A 176 -3.80 -6.28 -2.00
C VAL A 176 -4.00 -4.80 -1.68
N GLU A 177 -2.92 -4.04 -1.78
CA GLU A 177 -2.95 -2.58 -1.79
C GLU A 177 -2.26 -2.08 -3.06
N LYS A 178 -2.88 -1.10 -3.74
CA LYS A 178 -2.22 -0.40 -4.84
C LYS A 178 -1.26 0.64 -4.27
N SER A 179 -0.01 0.60 -4.69
CA SER A 179 1.02 1.48 -4.16
C SER A 179 0.71 2.95 -4.50
N ARG A 180 1.27 3.86 -3.70
CA ARG A 180 1.09 5.31 -3.86
C ARG A 180 1.46 5.84 -5.25
N SER A 181 2.47 5.25 -5.91
CA SER A 181 2.88 5.67 -7.26
C SER A 181 1.87 5.27 -8.34
N GLY A 182 0.97 4.34 -8.01
CA GLY A 182 0.01 3.74 -8.93
C GLY A 182 0.61 2.74 -9.93
N ASN A 183 1.94 2.57 -9.94
CA ASN A 183 2.68 1.72 -10.88
C ASN A 183 3.13 0.39 -10.25
N GLY A 184 2.40 -0.06 -9.24
CA GLY A 184 2.67 -1.28 -8.51
C GLY A 184 1.65 -1.49 -7.39
N GLY A 185 1.86 -2.54 -6.60
CA GLY A 185 1.05 -2.86 -5.44
C GLY A 185 1.80 -3.73 -4.45
N HIS A 186 1.32 -3.73 -3.22
CA HIS A 186 1.83 -4.58 -2.17
C HIS A 186 0.79 -5.67 -1.84
N VAL A 187 1.25 -6.89 -1.61
CA VAL A 187 0.44 -7.95 -1.02
C VAL A 187 0.85 -8.14 0.44
N TRP A 188 -0.08 -7.90 1.35
CA TRP A 188 0.12 -7.94 2.79
C TRP A 188 -0.40 -9.25 3.38
N ILE A 189 0.39 -9.91 4.22
CA ILE A 189 0.00 -11.07 5.02
C ILE A 189 0.27 -10.72 6.48
N PHE A 190 -0.77 -10.77 7.32
CA PHE A 190 -0.72 -10.39 8.73
C PHE A 190 -0.69 -11.61 9.64
N PHE A 191 0.06 -11.52 10.73
CA PHE A 191 0.17 -12.58 11.73
C PHE A 191 -0.58 -12.23 13.01
N THR A 192 -1.23 -13.22 13.61
CA THR A 192 -1.94 -13.06 14.89
C THR A 192 -1.00 -12.88 16.08
N ASN A 193 0.23 -13.39 15.97
CA ASN A 193 1.31 -13.24 16.93
C ASN A 193 2.59 -12.87 16.17
N PRO A 194 3.53 -12.14 16.80
CA PRO A 194 4.77 -11.76 16.14
C PRO A 194 5.60 -13.02 15.84
N VAL A 195 6.08 -13.13 14.59
CA VAL A 195 6.95 -14.21 14.13
C VAL A 195 8.33 -13.67 13.82
N THR A 196 9.36 -14.52 13.81
CA THR A 196 10.68 -14.07 13.36
C THR A 196 10.64 -13.64 11.89
N ALA A 197 11.35 -12.56 11.55
CA ALA A 197 11.42 -12.07 10.18
C ALA A 197 11.92 -13.15 9.21
N SER A 198 12.86 -14.00 9.64
CA SER A 198 13.34 -15.14 8.86
C SER A 198 12.21 -16.14 8.54
N ASN A 199 11.35 -16.48 9.51
CA ASN A 199 10.23 -17.40 9.25
C ASN A 199 9.18 -16.77 8.32
N ALA A 200 8.85 -15.49 8.52
CA ALA A 200 7.96 -14.76 7.63
C ALA A 200 8.49 -14.77 6.19
N ARG A 201 9.79 -14.50 6.00
CA ARG A 201 10.43 -14.50 4.68
C ARG A 201 10.49 -15.89 4.06
N LYS A 202 10.76 -16.94 4.83
CA LYS A 202 10.72 -18.33 4.33
C LYS A 202 9.32 -18.71 3.84
N MET A 203 8.29 -18.34 4.58
CA MET A 203 6.90 -18.53 4.15
C MET A 203 6.60 -17.75 2.86
N GLY A 204 6.97 -16.46 2.81
CA GLY A 204 6.79 -15.64 1.60
C GLY A 204 7.52 -16.20 0.39
N ALA A 205 8.77 -16.63 0.56
CA ALA A 205 9.57 -17.25 -0.50
C ALA A 205 8.94 -18.57 -0.98
N TYR A 206 8.45 -19.41 -0.06
CA TYR A 206 7.72 -20.63 -0.41
C TYR A 206 6.49 -20.34 -1.27
N LEU A 207 5.65 -19.38 -0.85
CA LEU A 207 4.47 -18.97 -1.63
C LEU A 207 4.85 -18.42 -3.01
N LEU A 208 5.94 -17.65 -3.09
CA LEU A 208 6.41 -17.09 -4.35
C LEU A 208 6.90 -18.19 -5.29
N THR A 209 7.71 -19.14 -4.80
CA THR A 209 8.18 -20.30 -5.56
C THR A 209 7.02 -21.15 -6.06
N GLU A 210 6.07 -21.51 -5.19
CA GLU A 210 4.88 -22.28 -5.59
C GLU A 210 4.05 -21.54 -6.65
N THR A 211 4.01 -20.20 -6.58
CA THR A 211 3.30 -19.40 -7.59
C THR A 211 4.01 -19.49 -8.94
N MET A 212 5.34 -19.35 -8.95
CA MET A 212 6.15 -19.47 -10.18
C MET A 212 6.05 -20.87 -10.79
N GLU A 213 5.99 -21.92 -9.98
CA GLU A 213 5.84 -23.32 -10.46
C GLU A 213 4.49 -23.56 -11.15
N HIS A 214 3.40 -22.97 -10.65
CA HIS A 214 2.07 -23.10 -11.25
C HIS A 214 1.82 -22.14 -12.43
N HIS A 215 2.67 -21.13 -12.58
CA HIS A 215 2.56 -20.09 -13.60
C HIS A 215 3.90 -19.83 -14.32
N PRO A 216 4.49 -20.84 -14.99
CA PRO A 216 5.82 -20.71 -15.61
C PRO A 216 5.85 -19.67 -16.74
N ASP A 217 4.70 -19.35 -17.33
CA ASP A 217 4.57 -18.32 -18.37
C ASP A 217 4.60 -16.89 -17.80
N LEU A 218 4.33 -16.73 -16.50
CA LEU A 218 4.50 -15.46 -15.80
C LEU A 218 5.96 -15.36 -15.35
N GLY A 219 6.73 -14.47 -15.98
CA GLY A 219 8.13 -14.27 -15.61
C GLY A 219 8.35 -13.62 -14.24
N PHE A 220 7.27 -13.25 -13.53
CA PHE A 220 7.28 -12.61 -12.21
C PHE A 220 8.23 -11.40 -12.12
N PHE A 221 8.43 -10.71 -13.24
CA PHE A 221 9.36 -9.58 -13.36
C PHE A 221 8.92 -8.38 -12.53
N SER A 222 7.67 -8.36 -12.10
CA SER A 222 7.14 -7.29 -11.28
C SER A 222 7.53 -7.46 -9.81
N TYR A 223 7.89 -8.66 -9.33
CA TYR A 223 8.30 -8.84 -7.94
C TYR A 223 9.65 -8.16 -7.67
N ASP A 224 9.70 -7.27 -6.67
CA ASP A 224 10.92 -6.58 -6.24
C ASP A 224 11.51 -7.24 -4.98
N ARG A 225 10.76 -7.24 -3.87
CA ARG A 225 11.24 -7.74 -2.57
C ARG A 225 10.12 -7.95 -1.55
N PHE A 226 10.45 -8.63 -0.46
CA PHE A 226 9.63 -8.68 0.74
C PHE A 226 9.94 -7.56 1.74
N PHE A 227 9.01 -7.25 2.62
CA PHE A 227 9.19 -6.38 3.78
C PHE A 227 8.68 -7.11 5.04
N PRO A 228 9.55 -7.41 6.02
CA PRO A 228 11.00 -7.15 6.06
C PRO A 228 11.79 -7.92 4.96
N ASN A 229 12.90 -7.33 4.48
CA ASN A 229 13.76 -7.98 3.47
C ASN A 229 15.03 -8.62 4.07
N GLN A 230 15.28 -8.43 5.36
CA GLN A 230 16.39 -9.01 6.09
C GLN A 230 15.91 -9.98 7.19
N ASP A 231 16.76 -10.93 7.57
CA ASP A 231 16.48 -11.91 8.63
C ASP A 231 16.82 -11.39 10.02
N ASN A 232 17.86 -10.57 10.11
CA ASN A 232 18.41 -10.05 11.36
C ASN A 232 18.47 -8.52 11.34
N MET A 233 18.48 -7.89 12.51
CA MET A 233 18.56 -6.44 12.63
C MET A 233 19.98 -5.95 12.31
N PRO A 234 20.18 -5.00 11.37
CA PRO A 234 21.49 -4.39 11.17
C PRO A 234 21.93 -3.59 12.39
N THR A 235 23.22 -3.67 12.74
CA THR A 235 23.80 -2.92 13.87
C THR A 235 23.48 -1.43 13.77
N GLY A 236 22.82 -0.90 14.80
CA GLY A 236 22.42 0.52 14.89
C GLY A 236 21.31 0.94 13.93
N GLY A 237 20.79 0.03 13.09
CA GLY A 237 19.79 0.33 12.08
C GLY A 237 18.35 0.14 12.55
N PHE A 238 17.42 0.35 11.62
CA PHE A 238 15.98 0.19 11.82
C PHE A 238 15.37 -0.93 10.97
N GLY A 239 16.20 -1.60 10.17
CA GLY A 239 15.75 -2.44 9.06
C GLY A 239 15.27 -1.62 7.85
N ASN A 240 14.80 -2.32 6.82
CA ASN A 240 14.15 -1.70 5.67
C ASN A 240 12.78 -1.11 6.01
N LEU A 241 12.36 -0.04 5.32
CA LEU A 241 11.06 0.59 5.50
C LEU A 241 10.13 0.29 4.33
N ILE A 242 8.83 0.22 4.61
CA ILE A 242 7.76 0.23 3.61
C ILE A 242 6.84 1.43 3.87
N ALA A 243 6.32 2.06 2.82
CA ALA A 243 5.33 3.13 2.98
C ALA A 243 4.03 2.56 3.57
N LEU A 244 3.39 3.30 4.47
CA LEU A 244 2.07 2.89 4.96
C LEU A 244 1.01 3.18 3.90
N PRO A 245 -0.02 2.32 3.79
CA PRO A 245 -0.97 2.36 2.70
C PRO A 245 -2.03 3.47 2.85
N LEU A 246 -2.96 3.53 1.90
CA LEU A 246 -4.14 4.41 1.89
C LEU A 246 -3.85 5.89 1.64
N GLN A 247 -2.64 6.24 1.22
CA GLN A 247 -2.30 7.57 0.71
C GLN A 247 -1.89 7.46 -0.76
N TYR A 248 -2.68 8.07 -1.64
CA TYR A 248 -2.43 8.13 -3.08
C TYR A 248 -1.78 9.47 -3.44
N ALA A 249 -0.90 9.47 -4.44
CA ALA A 249 -0.33 10.69 -5.02
C ALA A 249 -1.30 11.32 -6.04
#